data_AF-A0A2M8NWX4-F1
#
_entry.id   AF-A0A2M8NWX4-F1
#
_cell.length_a   1.000
_cell.length_b   1.000
_cell.length_c   1.000
_cell.angle_alpha   90.00
_cell.angle_beta   90.00
_cell.angle_gamma   90.00
#
_symmetry.space_group_name_H-M   'P 1'
#
loop_
_entity.id
_entity.type
_entity.pdbx_description
1 polymer ?
#
loop_
_entity_poly.entity_id
_entity_poly.type
_entity_poly.pdbx_seq_one_letter_code
_entity_poly.pdbx_strand_id
1 'polypeptide(L)'
;MRVYRSKIMDENQRQQVMQLLRALKALQSSTHRAVATGTYKGTGKMTVKGYNGLHRKACELFPDDFYITETLQLETDDHLTEQEMVAQVQYAVNQLVIYLEGMFKDDMRGRHGRMRGMPPMDAPDFGGDFESLRNLGRELRDQILGMSKGTIRRALSNLDVDFDFEWGDGDGANMTDANLQGQDMSGANLRGARMNDANLMGANLTDANLQGARLGNANLTHVTAPRANFSESKGADATLTGGNFADANFSASKYPNVSADKAIFTGVNFSASKFSDANFSRSNLTRANFSGTKIPNAKFEFAILENVNCSGVMMPDANLKGANLTGAILAGCNAPNADFTRAILLKANLSGGNLTDANFEGADLTDANLTGANLRNANFNGAILRHVNLTGANLRDANLDGAYLEDVELMGAILPDGRVYNQAADITRFGVANVAPVPPVPPVPPVPPVPPPPSAHPPTGIFNNKKRRITIDVDDDLPVGDFPPVDDDDNPTIV
;
A
#
# COMPACT_ATOMS: atom_id res chain seq x y z
N MET A 1 34.25 -1.06 27.04
CA MET A 1 34.62 -0.07 26.01
C MET A 1 35.85 0.71 26.47
N ARG A 2 36.99 0.57 25.79
CA ARG A 2 38.08 1.57 25.86
C ARG A 2 37.82 2.62 24.80
N VAL A 3 37.63 3.85 25.27
CA VAL A 3 37.77 5.14 24.58
C VAL A 3 38.42 5.02 23.18
N TYR A 4 37.68 5.35 22.12
CA TYR A 4 38.25 5.69 20.81
C TYR A 4 39.12 6.93 20.97
N ARG A 5 40.39 6.75 21.39
CA ARG A 5 41.44 7.71 21.06
C ARG A 5 41.63 7.59 19.56
N SER A 6 41.50 8.69 18.82
CA SER A 6 41.90 8.75 17.42
C SER A 6 43.38 8.35 17.32
N LYS A 7 43.66 7.08 16.99
CA LYS A 7 45.02 6.62 16.66
C LYS A 7 45.32 7.26 15.31
N ILE A 8 46.09 8.36 15.34
CA ILE A 8 46.60 8.98 14.11
C ILE A 8 47.51 7.95 13.45
N MET A 9 47.16 7.48 12.27
CA MET A 9 47.93 6.48 11.53
C MET A 9 49.14 7.14 10.87
N ASP A 10 50.32 6.52 11.01
CA ASP A 10 51.48 6.98 10.25
C ASP A 10 51.30 6.73 8.74
N GLU A 11 52.14 7.36 7.90
CA GLU A 11 52.00 7.27 6.44
C GLU A 11 52.17 5.83 5.93
N ASN A 12 53.02 5.02 6.56
CA ASN A 12 53.26 3.64 6.17
C ASN A 12 52.05 2.76 6.53
N GLN A 13 51.48 2.92 7.73
CA GLN A 13 50.25 2.28 8.17
C GLN A 13 49.07 2.64 7.26
N ARG A 14 48.94 3.91 6.83
CA ARG A 14 47.89 4.33 5.89
C ARG A 14 48.00 3.66 4.52
N GLN A 15 49.21 3.54 3.98
CA GLN A 15 49.43 2.83 2.71
C GLN A 15 49.07 1.34 2.85
N GLN A 16 49.43 0.73 3.98
CA GLN A 16 49.10 -0.68 4.26
C GLN A 16 47.59 -0.90 4.44
N VAL A 17 46.87 0.00 5.12
CA VAL A 17 45.41 -0.03 5.25
C VAL A 17 44.73 0.16 3.90
N MET A 18 45.21 1.07 3.04
CA MET A 18 44.66 1.25 1.70
C MET A 18 44.86 0.00 0.80
N GLN A 19 46.01 -0.64 0.88
CA GLN A 19 46.25 -1.90 0.17
C GLN A 19 45.35 -3.03 0.69
N LEU A 20 45.19 -3.11 2.01
CA LEU A 20 44.30 -4.08 2.65
C LEU A 20 42.83 -3.85 2.25
N LEU A 21 42.34 -2.61 2.25
CA LEU A 21 40.99 -2.24 1.83
C LEU A 21 40.72 -2.61 0.37
N ARG A 22 41.69 -2.42 -0.53
CA ARG A 22 41.56 -2.85 -1.95
C ARG A 22 41.39 -4.36 -2.06
N ALA A 23 42.19 -5.12 -1.33
CA ALA A 23 42.10 -6.58 -1.32
C ALA A 23 40.80 -7.09 -0.68
N LEU A 24 40.36 -6.46 0.41
CA LEU A 24 39.08 -6.78 1.05
C LEU A 24 37.87 -6.47 0.15
N LYS A 25 37.87 -5.35 -0.56
CA LYS A 25 36.80 -5.01 -1.53
C LYS A 25 36.75 -5.97 -2.73
N ALA A 26 37.90 -6.46 -3.18
CA ALA A 26 37.96 -7.49 -4.21
C ALA A 26 37.35 -8.81 -3.72
N LEU A 27 37.68 -9.22 -2.48
CA LEU A 27 37.09 -10.40 -1.85
C LEU A 27 35.58 -10.22 -1.63
N GLN A 28 35.16 -9.05 -1.12
CA GLN A 28 33.76 -8.65 -0.92
C GLN A 28 32.93 -8.77 -2.20
N SER A 29 33.47 -8.27 -3.32
CA SER A 29 32.80 -8.34 -4.62
C SER A 29 32.70 -9.78 -5.14
N SER A 30 33.75 -10.58 -4.89
CA SER A 30 33.77 -12.00 -5.26
C SER A 30 32.74 -12.82 -4.49
N THR A 31 32.65 -12.62 -3.17
CA THR A 31 31.67 -13.31 -2.33
C THR A 31 30.25 -12.86 -2.64
N HIS A 32 30.05 -11.58 -2.99
CA HIS A 32 28.72 -11.06 -3.29
C HIS A 32 28.18 -11.68 -4.59
N ARG A 33 29.06 -11.82 -5.60
CA ARG A 33 28.73 -12.56 -6.83
C ARG A 33 28.40 -14.02 -6.54
N ALA A 34 29.24 -14.73 -5.77
CA ALA A 34 29.01 -16.13 -5.43
C ALA A 34 27.67 -16.36 -4.72
N VAL A 35 27.28 -15.45 -3.82
CA VAL A 35 25.97 -15.50 -3.13
C VAL A 35 24.82 -15.19 -4.09
N ALA A 36 24.98 -14.20 -4.97
CA ALA A 36 23.94 -13.81 -5.93
C ALA A 36 23.70 -14.89 -7.02
N THR A 37 24.74 -15.58 -7.47
CA THR A 37 24.66 -16.60 -8.53
C THR A 37 24.46 -18.02 -8.01
N GLY A 38 24.53 -18.23 -6.68
CA GLY A 38 24.44 -19.56 -6.06
C GLY A 38 25.60 -20.50 -6.40
N THR A 39 26.73 -19.95 -6.87
CA THR A 39 27.89 -20.74 -7.33
C THR A 39 28.89 -20.96 -6.19
N TYR A 40 28.58 -21.92 -5.30
CA TYR A 40 29.41 -22.23 -4.14
C TYR A 40 30.41 -23.38 -4.35
N LYS A 41 30.21 -24.19 -5.40
CA LYS A 41 30.94 -25.45 -5.62
C LYS A 41 32.45 -25.22 -5.79
N GLY A 42 33.24 -25.69 -4.84
CA GLY A 42 34.71 -25.61 -4.85
C GLY A 42 35.29 -24.24 -4.45
N THR A 43 34.47 -23.29 -4.02
CA THR A 43 34.92 -21.92 -3.67
C THR A 43 35.00 -21.68 -2.16
N GLY A 44 34.27 -22.44 -1.33
CA GLY A 44 34.18 -22.23 0.12
C GLY A 44 35.53 -22.18 0.84
N LYS A 45 36.34 -23.25 0.72
CA LYS A 45 37.67 -23.33 1.37
C LYS A 45 38.64 -22.27 0.86
N MET A 46 38.55 -21.90 -0.42
CA MET A 46 39.40 -20.87 -1.02
C MET A 46 39.05 -19.48 -0.47
N THR A 47 37.76 -19.18 -0.34
CA THR A 47 37.24 -17.92 0.19
C THR A 47 37.58 -17.75 1.68
N VAL A 48 37.46 -18.81 2.49
CA VAL A 48 37.89 -18.83 3.90
C VAL A 48 39.40 -18.58 4.01
N LYS A 49 40.22 -19.27 3.20
CA LYS A 49 41.67 -19.05 3.18
C LYS A 49 42.03 -17.61 2.76
N GLY A 50 41.31 -17.07 1.78
CA GLY A 50 41.47 -15.68 1.33
C GLY A 50 41.17 -14.69 2.44
N TYR A 51 40.06 -14.89 3.17
CA TYR A 51 39.71 -14.05 4.31
C TYR A 51 40.74 -14.13 5.43
N ASN A 52 41.10 -15.33 5.88
CA ASN A 52 42.05 -15.51 6.99
C ASN A 52 43.42 -14.86 6.70
N GLY A 53 43.85 -14.85 5.43
CA GLY A 53 45.06 -14.14 5.01
C GLY A 53 44.95 -12.61 5.14
N LEU A 54 43.78 -12.04 4.85
CA LEU A 54 43.54 -10.60 4.97
C LEU A 54 43.25 -10.18 6.41
N HIS A 55 42.49 -10.98 7.15
CA HIS A 55 42.20 -10.80 8.57
C HIS A 55 43.47 -10.81 9.41
N ARG A 56 44.41 -11.75 9.15
CA ARG A 56 45.73 -11.76 9.79
C ARG A 56 46.50 -10.45 9.59
N LYS A 57 46.51 -9.91 8.36
CA LYS A 57 47.12 -8.61 8.07
C LYS A 57 46.44 -7.47 8.82
N ALA A 58 45.11 -7.53 8.99
CA ALA A 58 44.40 -6.56 9.81
C ALA A 58 44.81 -6.65 11.30
N CYS A 59 44.96 -7.86 11.85
CA CYS A 59 45.44 -8.09 13.22
C CYS A 59 46.90 -7.62 13.40
N GLU A 60 47.76 -7.79 12.40
CA GLU A 60 49.15 -7.29 12.44
C GLU A 60 49.20 -5.76 12.45
N LEU A 61 48.31 -5.09 11.70
CA LEU A 61 48.20 -3.63 11.69
C LEU A 61 47.58 -3.07 12.97
N PHE A 62 46.66 -3.83 13.58
CA PHE A 62 45.87 -3.39 14.73
C PHE A 62 45.85 -4.46 15.84
N PRO A 63 47.00 -4.76 16.49
CA PRO A 63 47.10 -5.86 17.44
C PRO A 63 46.31 -5.63 18.74
N ASP A 64 46.05 -4.36 19.09
CA ASP A 64 45.27 -4.00 20.29
C ASP A 64 43.76 -3.88 20.02
N ASP A 65 43.33 -4.06 18.77
CA ASP A 65 41.95 -3.82 18.37
C ASP A 65 41.12 -5.10 18.51
N PHE A 66 40.44 -5.21 19.65
CA PHE A 66 39.64 -6.38 20.01
C PHE A 66 38.56 -6.73 18.97
N TYR A 67 38.02 -5.73 18.27
CA TYR A 67 37.01 -5.99 17.24
C TYR A 67 37.64 -6.73 16.06
N ILE A 68 38.80 -6.26 15.61
CA ILE A 68 39.55 -6.91 14.54
C ILE A 68 40.08 -8.27 15.00
N THR A 69 40.73 -8.34 16.17
CA THR A 69 41.45 -9.55 16.59
C THR A 69 40.55 -10.70 17.03
N GLU A 70 39.48 -10.41 17.77
CA GLU A 70 38.65 -11.44 18.42
C GLU A 70 37.24 -11.56 17.84
N THR A 71 36.65 -10.46 17.36
CA THR A 71 35.23 -10.45 16.96
C THR A 71 35.01 -10.90 15.51
N LEU A 72 35.98 -10.64 14.63
CA LEU A 72 35.88 -10.92 13.20
C LEU A 72 36.52 -12.26 12.78
N GLN A 73 36.84 -13.14 13.73
CA GLN A 73 37.32 -14.48 13.41
C GLN A 73 36.20 -15.33 12.80
N LEU A 74 36.54 -16.17 11.82
CA LEU A 74 35.62 -17.18 11.28
C LEU A 74 35.51 -18.36 12.25
N GLU A 75 34.34 -18.99 12.31
CA GLU A 75 34.18 -20.23 13.07
C GLU A 75 34.87 -21.38 12.33
N THR A 76 35.60 -22.20 13.07
CA THR A 76 36.27 -23.39 12.56
C THR A 76 35.42 -24.61 12.90
N ASP A 77 34.51 -24.98 11.99
CA ASP A 77 33.78 -26.24 12.04
C ASP A 77 34.01 -27.02 10.74
N ASP A 78 34.47 -28.27 10.88
CA ASP A 78 34.78 -29.18 9.76
C ASP A 78 33.51 -29.62 9.00
N HIS A 79 32.32 -29.33 9.52
CA HIS A 79 31.02 -29.68 8.93
C HIS A 79 30.32 -28.55 8.18
N LEU A 80 30.91 -27.34 8.13
CA LEU A 80 30.32 -26.22 7.40
C LEU A 80 30.14 -26.55 5.91
N THR A 81 28.96 -26.26 5.36
CA THR A 81 28.72 -26.32 3.93
C THR A 81 29.47 -25.18 3.22
N GLU A 82 29.76 -25.34 1.92
CA GLU A 82 30.43 -24.27 1.16
C GLU A 82 29.61 -22.98 1.10
N GLN A 83 28.28 -23.07 1.17
CA GLN A 83 27.39 -21.92 1.26
C GLN A 83 27.56 -21.18 2.59
N GLU A 84 27.59 -21.90 3.71
CA GLU A 84 27.79 -21.31 5.04
C GLU A 84 29.17 -20.68 5.18
N MET A 85 30.22 -21.35 4.66
CA MET A 85 31.58 -20.80 4.59
C MET A 85 31.61 -19.46 3.83
N VAL A 86 30.98 -19.39 2.65
CA VAL A 86 30.96 -18.16 1.84
C VAL A 86 30.11 -17.06 2.50
N ALA A 87 28.98 -17.40 3.12
CA ALA A 87 28.13 -16.44 3.82
C ALA A 87 28.83 -15.84 5.05
N GLN A 88 29.53 -16.67 5.81
CA GLN A 88 30.32 -16.23 6.96
C GLN A 88 31.45 -15.28 6.54
N VAL A 89 32.18 -15.62 5.47
CA VAL A 89 33.22 -14.74 4.92
C VAL A 89 32.62 -13.44 4.39
N GLN A 90 31.48 -13.49 3.69
CA GLN A 90 30.81 -12.29 3.18
C GLN A 90 30.48 -11.31 4.31
N TYR A 91 29.96 -11.82 5.43
CA TYR A 91 29.66 -11.02 6.62
C TYR A 91 30.94 -10.45 7.23
N ALA A 92 31.93 -11.30 7.51
CA ALA A 92 33.16 -10.90 8.18
C ALA A 92 33.99 -9.90 7.36
N VAL A 93 34.02 -10.03 6.03
CA VAL A 93 34.62 -9.05 5.11
C VAL A 93 33.87 -7.74 5.12
N ASN A 94 32.53 -7.75 5.08
CA ASN A 94 31.73 -6.52 5.12
C ASN A 94 31.99 -5.73 6.39
N GLN A 95 31.97 -6.40 7.54
CA GLN A 95 32.23 -5.76 8.83
C GLN A 95 33.64 -5.19 8.90
N LEU A 96 34.65 -5.92 8.42
CA LEU A 96 36.03 -5.45 8.41
C LEU A 96 36.22 -4.23 7.49
N VAL A 97 35.59 -4.22 6.30
CA VAL A 97 35.64 -3.07 5.37
C VAL A 97 35.01 -1.84 6.00
N ILE A 98 33.80 -1.96 6.55
CA ILE A 98 33.09 -0.84 7.20
C ILE A 98 33.94 -0.28 8.34
N TYR A 99 34.50 -1.16 9.17
CA TYR A 99 35.30 -0.78 10.32
C TYR A 99 36.57 -0.02 9.90
N LEU A 100 37.35 -0.58 8.97
CA LEU A 100 38.59 0.05 8.48
C LEU A 100 38.32 1.35 7.71
N GLU A 101 37.23 1.45 6.96
CA GLU A 101 36.82 2.71 6.31
C GLU A 101 36.42 3.78 7.32
N GLY A 102 35.74 3.41 8.40
CA GLY A 102 35.42 4.30 9.53
C GLY A 102 36.70 4.85 10.16
N MET A 103 37.61 3.95 10.54
CA MET A 103 38.92 4.33 11.11
C MET A 103 39.71 5.26 10.18
N PHE A 104 39.71 5.00 8.87
CA PHE A 104 40.43 5.82 7.89
C PHE A 104 39.78 7.20 7.70
N LYS A 105 38.45 7.29 7.71
CA LYS A 105 37.72 8.57 7.65
C LYS A 105 37.95 9.41 8.91
N ASP A 106 37.98 8.78 10.07
CA ASP A 106 38.20 9.47 11.36
C ASP A 106 39.64 9.96 11.52
N ASP A 107 40.63 9.23 11.02
CA ASP A 107 42.03 9.70 10.91
C ASP A 107 42.16 10.95 10.03
N MET A 108 41.48 10.98 8.88
CA MET A 108 41.44 12.13 7.98
C MET A 108 40.71 13.35 8.58
N ARG A 109 39.67 13.11 9.39
CA ARG A 109 38.92 14.16 10.11
C ARG A 109 39.68 14.71 11.32
N GLY A 110 40.47 13.88 12.01
CA GLY A 110 41.30 14.28 13.17
C GLY A 110 42.36 15.35 12.88
N ARG A 111 42.66 15.63 11.60
CA ARG A 111 43.50 16.75 11.17
C ARG A 111 42.79 18.11 11.11
N HIS A 112 41.46 18.15 11.13
CA HIS A 112 40.68 19.37 10.85
C HIS A 112 39.89 19.96 12.04
N GLY A 113 40.03 19.46 13.27
CA GLY A 113 39.31 20.08 14.40
C GLY A 113 39.76 19.61 15.78
N ARG A 114 40.61 20.39 16.45
CA ARG A 114 40.75 20.36 17.90
C ARG A 114 39.91 21.49 18.49
N MET A 115 38.80 21.16 19.15
CA MET A 115 38.24 22.00 20.21
C MET A 115 38.25 21.25 21.54
N ARG A 116 38.38 22.05 22.59
CA ARG A 116 39.13 21.81 23.83
C ARG A 116 38.15 21.81 24.99
N GLY A 117 38.26 20.85 25.90
CA GLY A 117 37.76 20.97 27.28
C GLY A 117 36.39 20.35 27.55
N MET A 118 36.39 19.11 28.02
CA MET A 118 35.37 18.60 28.95
C MET A 118 36.00 17.48 29.79
N PRO A 119 35.86 17.47 31.13
CA PRO A 119 36.48 16.49 32.00
C PRO A 119 35.74 15.14 31.93
N PRO A 120 36.42 14.00 32.16
CA PRO A 120 35.82 12.68 31.99
C PRO A 120 34.91 12.34 33.19
N MET A 121 33.69 11.87 32.89
CA MET A 121 32.78 11.24 33.86
C MET A 121 33.12 9.75 33.95
N ASP A 122 33.35 9.26 35.17
CA ASP A 122 33.60 7.85 35.46
C ASP A 122 32.31 7.02 35.27
N ALA A 123 32.42 5.88 34.58
CA ALA A 123 31.33 4.93 34.36
C ALA A 123 31.46 3.71 35.29
N PRO A 124 30.33 3.08 35.69
CA PRO A 124 30.33 2.05 36.73
C PRO A 124 30.90 0.71 36.25
N ASP A 125 31.59 0.04 37.16
CA ASP A 125 32.18 -1.29 37.02
C ASP A 125 31.09 -2.38 37.07
N PHE A 126 30.95 -3.17 36.00
CA PHE A 126 30.12 -4.38 35.95
C PHE A 126 31.03 -5.60 35.71
N GLY A 127 31.73 -6.02 36.77
CA GLY A 127 32.36 -7.34 36.83
C GLY A 127 31.30 -8.40 37.12
N GLY A 128 30.87 -9.15 36.10
CA GLY A 128 29.99 -10.30 36.29
C GLY A 128 29.24 -10.69 35.03
N ASP A 129 29.74 -11.74 34.37
CA ASP A 129 29.03 -12.64 33.46
C ASP A 129 28.91 -12.27 31.96
N PHE A 130 30.06 -11.92 31.35
CA PHE A 130 30.20 -11.80 29.90
C PHE A 130 30.03 -13.12 29.13
N GLU A 131 30.19 -14.26 29.79
CA GLU A 131 30.06 -15.59 29.19
C GLU A 131 28.58 -15.94 28.96
N SER A 132 27.71 -15.54 29.90
CA SER A 132 26.26 -15.58 29.74
C SER A 132 25.76 -14.63 28.64
N LEU A 133 26.31 -13.41 28.50
CA LEU A 133 26.02 -12.51 27.38
C LEU A 133 26.53 -13.06 26.02
N ARG A 134 27.67 -13.75 26.03
CA ARG A 134 28.24 -14.42 24.84
C ARG A 134 27.42 -15.62 24.42
N ASN A 135 26.88 -16.39 25.36
CA ASN A 135 26.00 -17.52 25.11
C ASN A 135 24.62 -17.04 24.64
N LEU A 136 24.05 -16.01 25.29
CA LEU A 136 22.82 -15.36 24.85
C LEU A 136 22.95 -14.77 23.45
N GLY A 137 24.09 -14.14 23.14
CA GLY A 137 24.40 -13.59 21.82
C GLY A 137 24.56 -14.66 20.74
N ARG A 138 25.16 -15.82 21.06
CA ARG A 138 25.23 -16.98 20.15
C ARG A 138 23.88 -17.62 19.95
N GLU A 139 23.10 -17.79 21.01
CA GLU A 139 21.78 -18.40 20.97
C GLU A 139 20.79 -17.53 20.17
N LEU A 140 20.82 -16.21 20.36
CA LEU A 140 20.10 -15.25 19.51
C LEU A 140 20.57 -15.30 18.07
N ARG A 141 21.87 -15.34 17.82
CA ARG A 141 22.44 -15.41 16.46
C ARG A 141 22.05 -16.70 15.75
N ASP A 142 22.12 -17.84 16.41
CA ASP A 142 21.81 -19.15 15.82
C ASP A 142 20.29 -19.30 15.62
N GLN A 143 19.48 -18.73 16.52
CA GLN A 143 18.03 -18.58 16.32
C GLN A 143 17.72 -17.66 15.12
N ILE A 144 18.42 -16.53 14.97
CA ILE A 144 18.26 -15.60 13.84
C ILE A 144 18.74 -16.21 12.52
N LEU A 145 19.83 -16.98 12.52
CA LEU A 145 20.38 -17.65 11.32
C LEU A 145 19.56 -18.88 10.89
N GLY A 146 18.89 -19.55 11.84
CA GLY A 146 17.95 -20.65 11.56
C GLY A 146 16.56 -20.18 11.15
N MET A 147 16.25 -18.89 11.34
CA MET A 147 14.98 -18.29 10.96
C MET A 147 14.95 -17.96 9.47
N SER A 148 13.82 -18.26 8.80
CA SER A 148 13.58 -17.73 7.46
C SER A 148 13.62 -16.20 7.50
N LYS A 149 14.05 -15.52 6.40
CA LYS A 149 14.04 -14.05 6.30
C LYS A 149 12.72 -13.40 6.76
N GLY A 150 11.59 -14.10 6.59
CA GLY A 150 10.27 -13.63 7.05
C GLY A 150 10.08 -13.69 8.57
N THR A 151 10.69 -14.68 9.25
CA THR A 151 10.63 -14.83 10.71
C THR A 151 11.50 -13.78 11.41
N ILE A 152 12.67 -13.48 10.85
CA ILE A 152 13.55 -12.40 11.33
C ILE A 152 12.82 -11.05 11.23
N ARG A 153 12.09 -10.82 10.14
CA ARG A 153 11.31 -9.58 9.93
C ARG A 153 10.16 -9.40 10.93
N ARG A 154 9.47 -10.49 11.29
CA ARG A 154 8.42 -10.48 12.35
C ARG A 154 8.98 -10.35 13.76
N ALA A 155 10.16 -10.92 14.02
CA ALA A 155 10.81 -10.75 15.32
C ALA A 155 11.31 -9.30 15.52
N LEU A 156 11.69 -8.62 14.42
CA LEU A 156 12.15 -7.23 14.43
C LEU A 156 11.03 -6.20 14.30
N SER A 157 9.81 -6.56 13.89
CA SER A 157 8.69 -5.60 13.77
C SER A 157 8.15 -5.10 15.11
N ASN A 158 8.44 -5.81 16.22
CA ASN A 158 8.07 -5.41 17.58
C ASN A 158 9.22 -4.71 18.34
N LEU A 159 10.39 -4.57 17.70
CA LEU A 159 11.46 -3.73 18.20
C LEU A 159 11.24 -2.34 17.61
N ASP A 160 10.66 -1.47 18.44
CA ASP A 160 10.54 -0.04 18.18
C ASP A 160 11.94 0.59 18.22
N VAL A 161 12.73 0.30 17.18
CA VAL A 161 13.97 1.02 16.92
C VAL A 161 13.57 2.16 15.99
N ASP A 162 13.26 3.30 16.62
CA ASP A 162 13.26 4.60 15.97
C ASP A 162 14.68 4.83 15.42
N PHE A 163 14.94 4.28 14.25
CA PHE A 163 15.99 4.77 13.40
C PHE A 163 15.47 6.08 12.83
N ASP A 164 15.68 7.17 13.59
CA ASP A 164 15.77 8.54 13.08
C ASP A 164 16.93 8.61 12.08
N PHE A 165 16.78 7.93 10.95
CA PHE A 165 17.43 8.31 9.73
C PHE A 165 16.60 9.48 9.21
N GLU A 166 17.15 10.69 9.31
CA GLU A 166 16.74 11.81 8.48
C GLU A 166 16.90 11.37 7.02
N TRP A 167 15.85 10.77 6.46
CA TRP A 167 15.74 10.51 5.04
C TRP A 167 15.57 11.87 4.38
N GLY A 168 16.68 12.44 3.92
CA GLY A 168 16.66 13.54 2.97
C GLY A 168 15.68 13.20 1.84
N ASP A 169 14.86 14.18 1.47
CA ASP A 169 13.84 14.13 0.42
C ASP A 169 14.26 13.19 -0.73
N GLY A 170 13.73 11.97 -0.78
CA GLY A 170 14.26 10.99 -1.73
C GLY A 170 13.50 9.68 -1.79
N ASP A 171 14.00 8.65 -1.11
CA ASP A 171 13.64 7.28 -1.46
C ASP A 171 13.28 6.48 -0.20
N GLY A 172 11.98 6.35 0.07
CA GLY A 172 11.50 5.32 1.01
C GLY A 172 11.88 3.92 0.49
N ALA A 173 11.72 2.91 1.34
CA ALA A 173 12.18 1.54 1.06
C ALA A 173 11.77 1.06 -0.35
N ASN A 174 12.73 0.53 -1.11
CA ASN A 174 12.43 -0.08 -2.41
C ASN A 174 11.91 -1.50 -2.21
N MET A 175 10.65 -1.69 -2.57
CA MET A 175 9.87 -2.92 -2.49
C MET A 175 9.08 -3.13 -3.79
N THR A 176 9.55 -2.54 -4.90
CA THR A 176 9.00 -2.80 -6.23
C THR A 176 9.07 -4.31 -6.51
N ASP A 177 8.03 -4.87 -7.11
CA ASP A 177 7.87 -6.31 -7.40
C ASP A 177 7.90 -7.22 -6.16
N ALA A 178 7.88 -6.67 -4.94
CA ALA A 178 7.98 -7.48 -3.74
C ALA A 178 6.75 -8.37 -3.56
N ASN A 179 6.97 -9.64 -3.24
CA ASN A 179 5.90 -10.52 -2.78
C ASN A 179 5.72 -10.38 -1.26
N LEU A 180 4.64 -9.69 -0.88
CA LEU A 180 4.23 -9.41 0.50
C LEU A 180 2.85 -10.03 0.80
N GLN A 181 2.44 -11.02 0.02
CA GLN A 181 1.16 -11.69 0.17
C GLN A 181 1.00 -12.25 1.59
N GLY A 182 -0.14 -11.94 2.22
CA GLY A 182 -0.51 -12.38 3.56
C GLY A 182 0.45 -11.95 4.67
N GLN A 183 1.40 -11.05 4.41
CA GLN A 183 2.35 -10.63 5.43
C GLN A 183 1.67 -9.72 6.44
N ASP A 184 2.09 -9.84 7.70
CA ASP A 184 1.77 -8.88 8.74
C ASP A 184 2.78 -7.73 8.68
N MET A 185 2.26 -6.55 8.36
CA MET A 185 2.96 -5.28 8.28
C MET A 185 2.18 -4.22 9.07
N SER A 186 1.41 -4.65 10.08
CA SER A 186 0.72 -3.73 10.96
C SER A 186 1.70 -2.79 11.67
N GLY A 187 1.34 -1.51 11.76
CA GLY A 187 2.20 -0.46 12.32
C GLY A 187 3.47 -0.14 11.51
N ALA A 188 3.72 -0.82 10.38
CA ALA A 188 4.96 -0.63 9.64
C ALA A 188 5.11 0.80 9.10
N ASN A 189 6.31 1.36 9.25
CA ASN A 189 6.67 2.62 8.60
C ASN A 189 7.14 2.38 7.16
N LEU A 190 6.27 2.68 6.21
CA LEU A 190 6.46 2.54 4.76
C LEU A 190 6.35 3.91 4.06
N ARG A 191 6.63 5.00 4.79
CA ARG A 191 6.57 6.36 4.25
C ARG A 191 7.49 6.47 3.02
N GLY A 192 6.92 6.96 1.92
CA GLY A 192 7.64 7.14 0.65
C GLY A 192 8.12 5.85 0.00
N ALA A 193 7.73 4.66 0.52
CA ALA A 193 8.17 3.38 -0.02
C ALA A 193 7.78 3.25 -1.49
N ARG A 194 8.68 2.65 -2.28
CA ARG A 194 8.41 2.29 -3.67
C ARG A 194 7.91 0.86 -3.68
N MET A 195 6.64 0.67 -3.97
CA MET A 195 5.93 -0.61 -3.93
C MET A 195 5.15 -0.83 -5.23
N ASN A 196 5.65 -0.28 -6.34
CA ASN A 196 5.03 -0.51 -7.63
C ASN A 196 5.09 -2.00 -7.95
N ASP A 197 4.03 -2.53 -8.55
CA ASP A 197 3.92 -3.94 -8.97
C ASP A 197 4.05 -4.95 -7.80
N ALA A 198 4.06 -4.47 -6.55
CA ALA A 198 4.16 -5.32 -5.38
C ALA A 198 2.87 -6.11 -5.15
N ASN A 199 3.01 -7.36 -4.73
CA ASN A 199 1.88 -8.21 -4.35
C ASN A 199 1.64 -8.12 -2.85
N LEU A 200 0.64 -7.35 -2.42
CA LEU A 200 0.18 -7.23 -1.04
C LEU A 200 -1.10 -8.01 -0.77
N MET A 201 -1.51 -8.94 -1.65
CA MET A 201 -2.80 -9.62 -1.51
C MET A 201 -2.96 -10.22 -0.10
N GLY A 202 -4.06 -9.89 0.58
CA GLY A 202 -4.34 -10.38 1.94
C GLY A 202 -3.39 -9.90 3.03
N ALA A 203 -2.48 -8.96 2.76
CA ALA A 203 -1.55 -8.44 3.76
C ALA A 203 -2.31 -7.63 4.84
N ASN A 204 -1.76 -7.64 6.06
CA ASN A 204 -2.21 -6.79 7.14
C ASN A 204 -1.37 -5.50 7.18
N LEU A 205 -1.99 -4.37 6.87
CA LEU A 205 -1.44 -3.01 6.92
C LEU A 205 -2.14 -2.17 8.01
N THR A 206 -2.81 -2.80 8.98
CA THR A 206 -3.47 -2.08 10.09
C THR A 206 -2.51 -1.09 10.72
N ASP A 207 -2.91 0.18 10.87
CA ASP A 207 -2.08 1.26 11.44
C ASP A 207 -0.75 1.54 10.70
N ALA A 208 -0.50 0.95 9.53
CA ALA A 208 0.74 1.17 8.78
C ALA A 208 0.80 2.59 8.19
N ASN A 209 2.00 3.17 8.13
CA ASN A 209 2.23 4.47 7.53
C ASN A 209 2.76 4.33 6.10
N LEU A 210 1.90 4.52 5.11
CA LEU A 210 2.23 4.53 3.67
C LEU A 210 2.20 5.94 3.07
N GLN A 211 2.40 6.98 3.87
CA GLN A 211 2.33 8.36 3.38
C GLN A 211 3.32 8.58 2.24
N GLY A 212 2.85 9.08 1.10
CA GLY A 212 3.67 9.34 -0.08
C GLY A 212 4.20 8.09 -0.79
N ALA A 213 3.78 6.88 -0.38
CA ALA A 213 4.21 5.64 -1.02
C ALA A 213 3.74 5.56 -2.49
N ARG A 214 4.50 4.82 -3.30
CA ARG A 214 4.17 4.54 -4.71
C ARG A 214 3.69 3.09 -4.83
N LEU A 215 2.44 2.92 -5.21
CA LEU A 215 1.69 1.66 -5.27
C LEU A 215 1.15 1.43 -6.70
N GLY A 216 1.85 1.94 -7.73
CA GLY A 216 1.41 1.77 -9.12
C GLY A 216 1.31 0.29 -9.46
N ASN A 217 0.20 -0.16 -10.05
CA ASN A 217 -0.11 -1.58 -10.33
C ASN A 217 -0.04 -2.52 -9.10
N ALA A 218 0.07 -2.00 -7.88
CA ALA A 218 0.20 -2.85 -6.70
C ALA A 218 -1.10 -3.63 -6.46
N ASN A 219 -0.96 -4.88 -6.04
CA ASN A 219 -2.10 -5.74 -5.72
C ASN A 219 -2.39 -5.69 -4.22
N LEU A 220 -3.37 -4.88 -3.82
CA LEU A 220 -3.91 -4.78 -2.46
C LEU A 220 -5.26 -5.52 -2.31
N THR A 221 -5.52 -6.51 -3.16
CA THR A 221 -6.76 -7.31 -3.08
C THR A 221 -6.86 -7.97 -1.71
N HIS A 222 -8.03 -7.87 -1.06
CA HIS A 222 -8.30 -8.44 0.27
C HIS A 222 -7.33 -8.00 1.39
N VAL A 223 -6.61 -6.90 1.22
CA VAL A 223 -5.78 -6.31 2.28
C VAL A 223 -6.64 -5.90 3.48
N THR A 224 -6.10 -6.02 4.68
CA THR A 224 -6.66 -5.41 5.90
C THR A 224 -5.80 -4.21 6.28
N ALA A 225 -6.28 -2.99 6.05
CA ALA A 225 -5.59 -1.73 6.31
C ALA A 225 -6.44 -0.70 7.10
N PRO A 226 -7.17 -1.10 8.16
CA PRO A 226 -7.89 -0.13 8.97
C PRO A 226 -6.91 0.87 9.60
N ARG A 227 -7.30 2.15 9.62
CA ARG A 227 -6.51 3.29 10.14
C ARG A 227 -5.13 3.48 9.49
N ALA A 228 -4.82 2.78 8.41
CA ALA A 228 -3.57 2.96 7.69
C ALA A 228 -3.50 4.35 7.04
N ASN A 229 -2.31 4.92 6.97
CA ASN A 229 -2.08 6.24 6.38
C ASN A 229 -1.56 6.13 4.95
N PHE A 230 -2.45 6.28 3.96
CA PHE A 230 -2.15 6.40 2.53
C PHE A 230 -2.13 7.86 2.04
N SER A 231 -2.01 8.85 2.95
CA SER A 231 -2.01 10.25 2.52
C SER A 231 -0.89 10.53 1.51
N GLU A 232 -1.16 11.37 0.51
CA GLU A 232 -0.20 11.74 -0.55
C GLU A 232 0.36 10.57 -1.39
N SER A 233 -0.09 9.34 -1.17
CA SER A 233 0.36 8.18 -1.92
C SER A 233 -0.11 8.23 -3.38
N LYS A 234 0.53 7.42 -4.22
CA LYS A 234 0.21 7.32 -5.65
C LYS A 234 0.05 5.86 -6.03
N GLY A 235 -1.12 5.45 -6.49
CA GLY A 235 -1.40 4.07 -6.90
C GLY A 235 -2.20 4.01 -8.19
N ALA A 236 -1.61 4.49 -9.29
CA ALA A 236 -2.20 4.32 -10.60
C ALA A 236 -2.40 2.83 -10.89
N ASP A 237 -3.59 2.46 -11.36
CA ASP A 237 -3.94 1.08 -11.74
C ASP A 237 -3.79 0.06 -10.59
N ALA A 238 -3.74 0.52 -9.33
CA ALA A 238 -3.70 -0.36 -8.17
C ALA A 238 -5.02 -1.12 -7.99
N THR A 239 -4.95 -2.32 -7.42
CA THR A 239 -6.15 -3.12 -7.11
C THR A 239 -6.38 -3.18 -5.61
N LEU A 240 -7.48 -2.60 -5.13
CA LEU A 240 -7.95 -2.55 -3.73
C LEU A 240 -9.20 -3.43 -3.52
N THR A 241 -9.61 -4.18 -4.54
CA THR A 241 -10.83 -5.01 -4.56
C THR A 241 -10.99 -5.84 -3.28
N GLY A 242 -12.16 -5.72 -2.64
CA GLY A 242 -12.51 -6.47 -1.45
C GLY A 242 -11.60 -6.27 -0.23
N GLY A 243 -10.73 -5.24 -0.24
CA GLY A 243 -9.91 -4.87 0.91
C GLY A 243 -10.69 -4.09 1.96
N ASN A 244 -10.20 -4.09 3.19
CA ASN A 244 -10.74 -3.33 4.31
C ASN A 244 -9.84 -2.13 4.64
N PHE A 245 -10.32 -0.93 4.36
CA PHE A 245 -9.66 0.35 4.58
C PHE A 245 -10.47 1.24 5.52
N ALA A 246 -11.20 0.65 6.46
CA ALA A 246 -12.00 1.41 7.43
C ALA A 246 -11.14 2.43 8.19
N ASP A 247 -11.62 3.67 8.25
CA ASP A 247 -10.94 4.81 8.89
C ASP A 247 -9.52 5.09 8.37
N ALA A 248 -9.12 4.52 7.21
CA ALA A 248 -7.84 4.82 6.60
C ALA A 248 -7.79 6.26 6.07
N ASN A 249 -6.59 6.80 5.91
CA ASN A 249 -6.40 8.14 5.38
C ASN A 249 -5.82 8.11 3.97
N PHE A 250 -6.60 8.50 2.96
CA PHE A 250 -6.19 8.69 1.57
C PHE A 250 -6.15 10.16 1.15
N SER A 251 -6.10 11.09 2.11
CA SER A 251 -6.12 12.53 1.81
C SER A 251 -4.98 12.92 0.86
N ALA A 252 -5.28 13.78 -0.12
CA ALA A 252 -4.32 14.26 -1.13
C ALA A 252 -3.63 13.16 -1.98
N SER A 253 -4.13 11.92 -1.94
CA SER A 253 -3.60 10.81 -2.73
C SER A 253 -4.03 10.85 -4.20
N LYS A 254 -3.40 10.04 -5.04
CA LYS A 254 -3.70 9.93 -6.47
C LYS A 254 -3.80 8.47 -6.90
N TYR A 255 -4.98 8.06 -7.32
CA TYR A 255 -5.30 6.68 -7.70
C TYR A 255 -6.15 6.67 -8.98
N PRO A 256 -5.58 7.09 -10.13
CA PRO A 256 -6.28 6.94 -11.40
C PRO A 256 -6.46 5.45 -11.73
N ASN A 257 -7.58 5.10 -12.36
CA ASN A 257 -7.92 3.73 -12.79
C ASN A 257 -7.91 2.67 -11.68
N VAL A 258 -8.04 3.08 -10.42
CA VAL A 258 -7.99 2.14 -9.30
C VAL A 258 -9.21 1.22 -9.31
N SER A 259 -9.00 -0.07 -9.10
CA SER A 259 -10.09 -1.03 -8.92
C SER A 259 -10.31 -1.27 -7.44
N ALA A 260 -11.44 -0.81 -6.91
CA ALA A 260 -11.80 -0.94 -5.51
C ALA A 260 -13.18 -1.59 -5.30
N ASP A 261 -13.64 -2.41 -6.27
CA ASP A 261 -14.95 -3.09 -6.20
C ASP A 261 -15.07 -3.89 -4.88
N LYS A 262 -16.24 -3.80 -4.24
CA LYS A 262 -16.57 -4.49 -2.96
C LYS A 262 -15.65 -4.16 -1.78
N ALA A 263 -14.83 -3.11 -1.86
CA ALA A 263 -13.98 -2.72 -0.75
C ALA A 263 -14.78 -2.06 0.39
N ILE A 264 -14.21 -2.08 1.59
CA ILE A 264 -14.75 -1.41 2.76
C ILE A 264 -13.92 -0.15 3.02
N PHE A 265 -14.62 0.98 3.03
CA PHE A 265 -14.08 2.34 3.16
C PHE A 265 -14.89 3.14 4.18
N THR A 266 -15.49 2.46 5.17
CA THR A 266 -16.26 3.12 6.23
C THR A 266 -15.41 4.16 6.94
N GLY A 267 -15.86 5.42 7.01
CA GLY A 267 -15.15 6.50 7.69
C GLY A 267 -13.82 6.93 7.04
N VAL A 268 -13.48 6.41 5.85
CA VAL A 268 -12.20 6.72 5.19
C VAL A 268 -12.13 8.21 4.83
N ASN A 269 -10.92 8.78 4.90
CA ASN A 269 -10.69 10.15 4.45
C ASN A 269 -10.09 10.19 3.05
N PHE A 270 -10.87 10.56 2.03
CA PHE A 270 -10.39 10.82 0.67
C PHE A 270 -10.14 12.31 0.39
N SER A 271 -10.29 13.23 1.34
CA SER A 271 -10.30 14.69 1.06
C SER A 271 -9.15 15.16 0.17
N ALA A 272 -9.44 16.05 -0.79
CA ALA A 272 -8.47 16.63 -1.74
C ALA A 272 -7.67 15.63 -2.60
N SER A 273 -8.12 14.38 -2.72
CA SER A 273 -7.52 13.35 -3.57
C SER A 273 -7.98 13.41 -5.04
N LYS A 274 -7.33 12.59 -5.87
CA LYS A 274 -7.68 12.39 -7.29
C LYS A 274 -7.88 10.90 -7.60
N PHE A 275 -9.07 10.55 -8.07
CA PHE A 275 -9.52 9.19 -8.33
C PHE A 275 -10.20 9.09 -9.71
N SER A 276 -9.56 9.64 -10.74
CA SER A 276 -10.09 9.55 -12.12
C SER A 276 -10.32 8.10 -12.53
N ASP A 277 -11.49 7.81 -13.12
CA ASP A 277 -11.83 6.49 -13.65
C ASP A 277 -11.80 5.36 -12.59
N ALA A 278 -11.90 5.73 -11.31
CA ALA A 278 -11.89 4.78 -10.20
C ALA A 278 -13.17 3.93 -10.17
N ASN A 279 -13.02 2.65 -9.84
CA ASN A 279 -14.14 1.74 -9.66
C ASN A 279 -14.39 1.45 -8.18
N PHE A 280 -15.39 2.08 -7.59
CA PHE A 280 -15.91 1.85 -6.24
C PHE A 280 -17.23 1.06 -6.23
N SER A 281 -17.61 0.41 -7.34
CA SER A 281 -18.86 -0.34 -7.41
C SER A 281 -18.99 -1.36 -6.28
N ARG A 282 -20.18 -1.49 -5.70
CA ARG A 282 -20.51 -2.39 -4.59
C ARG A 282 -19.67 -2.18 -3.31
N SER A 283 -18.97 -1.05 -3.18
CA SER A 283 -18.15 -0.75 -2.01
C SER A 283 -18.99 -0.16 -0.88
N ASN A 284 -18.51 -0.29 0.36
CA ASN A 284 -19.07 0.40 1.51
C ASN A 284 -18.26 1.67 1.83
N LEU A 285 -18.80 2.83 1.48
CA LEU A 285 -18.25 4.17 1.67
C LEU A 285 -19.02 4.95 2.76
N THR A 286 -19.71 4.26 3.66
CA THR A 286 -20.50 4.90 4.72
C THR A 286 -19.63 5.84 5.54
N ARG A 287 -20.08 7.10 5.70
CA ARG A 287 -19.33 8.18 6.38
C ARG A 287 -17.95 8.52 5.76
N ALA A 288 -17.67 8.10 4.53
CA ALA A 288 -16.43 8.49 3.85
C ALA A 288 -16.40 10.00 3.57
N ASN A 289 -15.20 10.59 3.50
CA ASN A 289 -15.00 12.00 3.21
C ASN A 289 -14.35 12.22 1.84
N PHE A 290 -15.13 12.66 0.86
CA PHE A 290 -14.73 13.10 -0.48
C PHE A 290 -14.74 14.64 -0.64
N SER A 291 -14.65 15.41 0.44
CA SER A 291 -14.66 16.88 0.32
C SER A 291 -13.53 17.38 -0.59
N GLY A 292 -13.89 18.14 -1.63
CA GLY A 292 -12.96 18.74 -2.59
C GLY A 292 -12.17 17.74 -3.46
N THR A 293 -12.61 16.48 -3.56
CA THR A 293 -11.93 15.48 -4.39
C THR A 293 -12.27 15.62 -5.87
N LYS A 294 -11.38 15.14 -6.74
CA LYS A 294 -11.62 15.03 -8.19
C LYS A 294 -11.75 13.57 -8.57
N ILE A 295 -12.93 13.17 -9.03
CA ILE A 295 -13.30 11.77 -9.29
C ILE A 295 -14.11 11.68 -10.61
N PRO A 296 -13.60 12.20 -11.74
CA PRO A 296 -14.31 12.11 -13.02
C PRO A 296 -14.47 10.65 -13.46
N ASN A 297 -15.56 10.34 -14.17
CA ASN A 297 -15.86 9.01 -14.73
C ASN A 297 -15.91 7.86 -13.72
N ALA A 298 -16.02 8.17 -12.43
CA ALA A 298 -15.92 7.15 -11.39
C ALA A 298 -17.19 6.31 -11.31
N LYS A 299 -17.01 5.03 -10.96
CA LYS A 299 -18.10 4.06 -10.84
C LYS A 299 -18.41 3.82 -9.36
N PHE A 300 -19.66 4.02 -8.98
CA PHE A 300 -20.23 3.80 -7.67
C PHE A 300 -21.48 2.90 -7.78
N GLU A 301 -21.57 2.07 -8.82
CA GLU A 301 -22.75 1.24 -9.07
C GLU A 301 -23.04 0.36 -7.86
N PHE A 302 -24.25 0.46 -7.32
CA PHE A 302 -24.68 -0.26 -6.12
C PHE A 302 -23.77 -0.08 -4.89
N ALA A 303 -23.01 1.02 -4.81
CA ALA A 303 -22.21 1.34 -3.65
C ALA A 303 -23.07 1.89 -2.50
N ILE A 304 -22.60 1.73 -1.27
CA ILE A 304 -23.22 2.30 -0.07
C ILE A 304 -22.46 3.57 0.29
N LEU A 305 -23.08 4.73 0.10
CA LEU A 305 -22.55 6.07 0.38
C LEU A 305 -23.38 6.78 1.48
N GLU A 306 -23.92 6.03 2.43
CA GLU A 306 -24.72 6.60 3.51
C GLU A 306 -23.91 7.61 4.32
N ASN A 307 -24.48 8.80 4.52
CA ASN A 307 -23.85 9.91 5.24
C ASN A 307 -22.44 10.28 4.71
N VAL A 308 -22.18 10.04 3.42
CA VAL A 308 -20.92 10.44 2.78
C VAL A 308 -20.81 11.97 2.74
N ASN A 309 -19.61 12.51 2.94
CA ASN A 309 -19.33 13.92 2.69
C ASN A 309 -18.70 14.10 1.31
N CYS A 310 -19.48 14.54 0.33
CA CYS A 310 -19.08 14.89 -1.02
C CYS A 310 -19.17 16.41 -1.27
N SER A 311 -19.03 17.24 -0.24
CA SER A 311 -19.13 18.70 -0.38
C SER A 311 -18.08 19.23 -1.37
N GLY A 312 -18.53 19.96 -2.39
CA GLY A 312 -17.66 20.52 -3.42
C GLY A 312 -16.90 19.49 -4.27
N VAL A 313 -17.34 18.23 -4.29
CA VAL A 313 -16.71 17.18 -5.11
C VAL A 313 -16.82 17.52 -6.61
N MET A 314 -15.79 17.20 -7.39
CA MET A 314 -15.83 17.25 -8.85
C MET A 314 -15.92 15.83 -9.39
N MET A 315 -17.08 15.42 -9.87
CA MET A 315 -17.37 14.07 -10.37
C MET A 315 -18.20 14.10 -11.68
N PRO A 316 -17.73 14.81 -12.72
CA PRO A 316 -18.41 14.77 -14.01
C PRO A 316 -18.46 13.33 -14.53
N ASP A 317 -19.57 12.96 -15.16
CA ASP A 317 -19.79 11.66 -15.80
C ASP A 317 -19.68 10.46 -14.83
N ALA A 318 -19.85 10.70 -13.52
CA ALA A 318 -19.82 9.63 -12.52
C ALA A 318 -21.07 8.75 -12.61
N ASN A 319 -20.89 7.43 -12.47
CA ASN A 319 -21.97 6.46 -12.46
C ASN A 319 -22.32 6.06 -11.03
N LEU A 320 -23.44 6.56 -10.51
CA LEU A 320 -24.01 6.26 -9.19
C LEU A 320 -25.29 5.40 -9.28
N LYS A 321 -25.44 4.63 -10.36
CA LYS A 321 -26.62 3.80 -10.58
C LYS A 321 -26.87 2.84 -9.42
N GLY A 322 -28.06 2.87 -8.85
CA GLY A 322 -28.45 2.00 -7.73
C GLY A 322 -27.68 2.25 -6.43
N ALA A 323 -26.91 3.34 -6.33
CA ALA A 323 -26.15 3.67 -5.14
C ALA A 323 -27.07 4.16 -4.02
N ASN A 324 -26.69 3.90 -2.76
CA ASN A 324 -27.39 4.42 -1.59
C ASN A 324 -26.65 5.63 -1.03
N LEU A 325 -27.18 6.82 -1.29
CA LEU A 325 -26.71 8.12 -0.83
C LEU A 325 -27.58 8.69 0.31
N THR A 326 -28.21 7.85 1.12
CA THR A 326 -29.06 8.31 2.23
C THR A 326 -28.26 9.22 3.17
N GLY A 327 -28.74 10.45 3.39
CA GLY A 327 -28.09 11.47 4.22
C GLY A 327 -26.77 12.01 3.65
N ALA A 328 -26.45 11.75 2.39
CA ALA A 328 -25.22 12.24 1.77
C ALA A 328 -25.18 13.76 1.68
N ILE A 329 -24.00 14.34 1.87
CA ILE A 329 -23.75 15.78 1.73
C ILE A 329 -23.05 16.02 0.40
N LEU A 330 -23.79 16.47 -0.62
CA LEU A 330 -23.29 16.84 -1.95
C LEU A 330 -23.39 18.37 -2.21
N ALA A 331 -23.43 19.18 -1.15
CA ALA A 331 -23.58 20.63 -1.29
C ALA A 331 -22.46 21.22 -2.18
N GLY A 332 -22.86 21.99 -3.19
CA GLY A 332 -21.94 22.62 -4.14
C GLY A 332 -21.16 21.63 -5.02
N CYS A 333 -21.60 20.37 -5.15
CA CYS A 333 -20.94 19.41 -6.03
C CYS A 333 -20.94 19.87 -7.50
N ASN A 334 -19.95 19.45 -8.27
CA ASN A 334 -19.92 19.58 -9.72
C ASN A 334 -19.99 18.18 -10.34
N ALA A 335 -21.19 17.77 -10.74
CA ALA A 335 -21.50 16.44 -11.24
C ALA A 335 -22.38 16.49 -12.51
N PRO A 336 -21.96 17.21 -13.57
CA PRO A 336 -22.68 17.18 -14.83
C PRO A 336 -22.63 15.77 -15.44
N ASN A 337 -23.68 15.39 -16.16
CA ASN A 337 -23.87 14.05 -16.76
C ASN A 337 -23.82 12.87 -15.77
N ALA A 338 -23.88 13.11 -14.45
CA ALA A 338 -23.82 12.02 -13.49
C ALA A 338 -25.08 11.14 -13.56
N ASP A 339 -24.88 9.83 -13.48
CA ASP A 339 -25.96 8.84 -13.54
C ASP A 339 -26.38 8.41 -12.13
N PHE A 340 -27.49 8.94 -11.63
CA PHE A 340 -28.16 8.55 -10.40
C PHE A 340 -29.36 7.60 -10.65
N THR A 341 -29.42 6.91 -11.80
CA THR A 341 -30.53 6.01 -12.12
C THR A 341 -30.78 5.03 -10.98
N ARG A 342 -32.01 5.02 -10.46
CA ARG A 342 -32.46 4.17 -9.34
C ARG A 342 -31.60 4.31 -8.08
N ALA A 343 -30.92 5.44 -7.88
CA ALA A 343 -30.22 5.72 -6.64
C ALA A 343 -31.20 6.07 -5.51
N ILE A 344 -30.76 5.86 -4.27
CA ILE A 344 -31.48 6.25 -3.05
C ILE A 344 -30.81 7.50 -2.50
N LEU A 345 -31.47 8.66 -2.57
CA LEU A 345 -30.98 9.98 -2.15
C LEU A 345 -31.81 10.54 -0.98
N LEU A 346 -32.37 9.67 -0.16
CA LEU A 346 -33.19 10.04 1.00
C LEU A 346 -32.44 11.04 1.88
N LYS A 347 -33.03 12.21 2.14
CA LYS A 347 -32.43 13.28 2.98
C LYS A 347 -31.06 13.76 2.50
N ALA A 348 -30.70 13.52 1.24
CA ALA A 348 -29.43 13.98 0.68
C ALA A 348 -29.46 15.50 0.47
N ASN A 349 -28.32 16.16 0.72
CA ASN A 349 -28.17 17.59 0.48
C ASN A 349 -27.38 17.84 -0.81
N LEU A 350 -28.05 18.22 -1.89
CA LEU A 350 -27.48 18.59 -3.19
C LEU A 350 -27.54 20.12 -3.45
N SER A 351 -27.72 20.93 -2.41
CA SER A 351 -27.92 22.38 -2.55
C SER A 351 -26.77 23.05 -3.30
N GLY A 352 -27.07 23.93 -4.26
CA GLY A 352 -26.09 24.67 -5.06
C GLY A 352 -25.24 23.80 -5.98
N GLY A 353 -25.56 22.51 -6.14
CA GLY A 353 -24.82 21.61 -7.02
C GLY A 353 -25.03 21.92 -8.51
N ASN A 354 -24.01 21.70 -9.33
CA ASN A 354 -24.14 21.61 -10.77
C ASN A 354 -24.44 20.16 -11.17
N LEU A 355 -25.66 19.92 -11.59
CA LEU A 355 -26.25 18.63 -11.98
C LEU A 355 -26.84 18.72 -13.39
N THR A 356 -26.24 19.55 -14.25
CA THR A 356 -26.65 19.68 -15.66
C THR A 356 -26.54 18.32 -16.35
N ASP A 357 -27.55 17.95 -17.13
CA ASP A 357 -27.65 16.68 -17.86
C ASP A 357 -27.58 15.42 -16.96
N ALA A 358 -27.77 15.55 -15.64
CA ALA A 358 -27.75 14.41 -14.71
C ALA A 358 -29.01 13.52 -14.89
N ASN A 359 -28.82 12.21 -14.73
CA ASN A 359 -29.92 11.24 -14.85
C ASN A 359 -30.39 10.75 -13.47
N PHE A 360 -31.60 11.10 -13.07
CA PHE A 360 -32.28 10.66 -11.85
C PHE A 360 -33.43 9.67 -12.14
N GLU A 361 -33.44 8.99 -13.28
CA GLU A 361 -34.50 8.05 -13.66
C GLU A 361 -34.76 7.02 -12.55
N GLY A 362 -35.99 6.98 -12.04
CA GLY A 362 -36.42 6.07 -10.98
C GLY A 362 -35.70 6.24 -9.64
N ALA A 363 -34.98 7.35 -9.42
CA ALA A 363 -34.29 7.63 -8.16
C ALA A 363 -35.29 8.04 -7.06
N ASP A 364 -34.96 7.76 -5.80
CA ASP A 364 -35.73 8.22 -4.64
C ASP A 364 -35.04 9.41 -3.97
N LEU A 365 -35.62 10.61 -4.08
CA LEU A 365 -35.11 11.84 -3.52
C LEU A 365 -35.96 12.33 -2.32
N THR A 366 -36.73 11.45 -1.66
CA THR A 366 -37.57 11.87 -0.53
C THR A 366 -36.77 12.64 0.53
N ASP A 367 -37.29 13.80 0.95
CA ASP A 367 -36.66 14.75 1.88
C ASP A 367 -35.33 15.38 1.39
N ALA A 368 -34.97 15.25 0.11
CA ALA A 368 -33.72 15.82 -0.41
C ALA A 368 -33.77 17.35 -0.54
N ASN A 369 -32.60 17.98 -0.37
CA ASN A 369 -32.43 19.42 -0.57
C ASN A 369 -31.69 19.70 -1.88
N LEU A 370 -32.38 20.30 -2.85
CA LEU A 370 -31.87 20.75 -4.16
C LEU A 370 -31.89 22.29 -4.29
N THR A 371 -31.94 23.02 -3.17
CA THR A 371 -32.00 24.50 -3.18
C THR A 371 -30.89 25.09 -4.04
N GLY A 372 -31.24 25.93 -5.01
CA GLY A 372 -30.29 26.61 -5.89
C GLY A 372 -29.48 25.70 -6.82
N ALA A 373 -29.82 24.41 -6.93
CA ALA A 373 -29.11 23.49 -7.82
C ALA A 373 -29.36 23.82 -9.30
N ASN A 374 -28.35 23.61 -10.15
CA ASN A 374 -28.49 23.68 -11.59
C ASN A 374 -28.82 22.29 -12.14
N LEU A 375 -30.09 22.09 -12.53
CA LEU A 375 -30.69 20.84 -12.99
C LEU A 375 -31.12 20.93 -14.47
N ARG A 376 -30.46 21.78 -15.25
CA ARG A 376 -30.74 21.93 -16.67
C ARG A 376 -30.63 20.59 -17.39
N ASN A 377 -31.62 20.26 -18.23
CA ASN A 377 -31.71 18.99 -18.96
C ASN A 377 -31.71 17.72 -18.09
N ALA A 378 -31.87 17.83 -16.76
CA ALA A 378 -31.85 16.65 -15.90
C ALA A 378 -33.05 15.74 -16.18
N ASN A 379 -32.84 14.43 -16.10
CA ASN A 379 -33.91 13.44 -16.30
C ASN A 379 -34.44 12.93 -14.96
N PHE A 380 -35.69 13.22 -14.62
CA PHE A 380 -36.38 12.73 -13.42
C PHE A 380 -37.47 11.71 -13.76
N ASN A 381 -37.42 11.07 -14.92
CA ASN A 381 -38.47 10.12 -15.32
C ASN A 381 -38.69 9.03 -14.26
N GLY A 382 -39.92 8.90 -13.75
CA GLY A 382 -40.25 7.93 -12.70
C GLY A 382 -39.60 8.17 -11.33
N ALA A 383 -38.91 9.30 -11.10
CA ALA A 383 -38.28 9.62 -9.83
C ALA A 383 -39.30 9.93 -8.72
N ILE A 384 -38.94 9.66 -7.46
CA ILE A 384 -39.75 10.00 -6.28
C ILE A 384 -39.23 11.31 -5.70
N LEU A 385 -40.07 12.34 -5.72
CA LEU A 385 -39.78 13.71 -5.27
C LEU A 385 -40.81 14.10 -4.18
N ARG A 386 -40.67 13.52 -2.99
CA ARG A 386 -41.53 13.79 -1.83
C ARG A 386 -40.82 14.71 -0.85
N HIS A 387 -41.47 15.80 -0.41
CA HIS A 387 -40.88 16.77 0.53
C HIS A 387 -39.54 17.36 0.05
N VAL A 388 -39.34 17.45 -1.27
CA VAL A 388 -38.09 17.93 -1.86
C VAL A 388 -38.05 19.45 -1.85
N ASN A 389 -36.92 20.02 -1.45
CA ASN A 389 -36.69 21.45 -1.57
C ASN A 389 -36.00 21.82 -2.89
N LEU A 390 -36.73 22.41 -3.83
CA LEU A 390 -36.25 22.91 -5.12
C LEU A 390 -36.21 24.46 -5.18
N THR A 391 -36.24 25.14 -4.03
CA THR A 391 -36.22 26.62 -3.96
C THR A 391 -35.05 27.19 -4.76
N GLY A 392 -35.33 28.08 -5.71
CA GLY A 392 -34.33 28.71 -6.57
C GLY A 392 -33.57 27.77 -7.53
N ALA A 393 -33.96 26.49 -7.63
CA ALA A 393 -33.31 25.55 -8.53
C ALA A 393 -33.62 25.85 -10.00
N ASN A 394 -32.74 25.45 -10.90
CA ASN A 394 -32.91 25.64 -12.33
C ASN A 394 -33.22 24.32 -13.04
N LEU A 395 -34.49 24.05 -13.28
CA LEU A 395 -35.01 22.83 -13.94
C LEU A 395 -35.27 23.03 -15.44
N ARG A 396 -34.73 24.10 -16.06
CA ARG A 396 -35.01 24.39 -17.46
C ARG A 396 -34.66 23.18 -18.35
N ASP A 397 -35.58 22.82 -19.23
CA ASP A 397 -35.46 21.68 -20.16
C ASP A 397 -35.33 20.30 -19.44
N ALA A 398 -35.59 20.23 -18.13
CA ALA A 398 -35.61 18.96 -17.39
C ALA A 398 -36.85 18.10 -17.74
N ASN A 399 -36.67 16.78 -17.77
CA ASN A 399 -37.74 15.83 -17.97
C ASN A 399 -38.35 15.40 -16.63
N LEU A 400 -39.62 15.73 -16.37
CA LEU A 400 -40.36 15.33 -15.17
C LEU A 400 -41.43 14.26 -15.46
N ASP A 401 -41.45 13.66 -16.65
CA ASP A 401 -42.49 12.71 -17.05
C ASP A 401 -42.56 11.52 -16.09
N GLY A 402 -43.73 11.27 -15.50
CA GLY A 402 -43.92 10.17 -14.55
C GLY A 402 -43.22 10.34 -13.20
N ALA A 403 -42.59 11.49 -12.92
CA ALA A 403 -42.05 11.79 -11.59
C ALA A 403 -43.19 11.91 -10.57
N TYR A 404 -42.99 11.35 -9.38
CA TYR A 404 -43.94 11.44 -8.26
C TYR A 404 -43.62 12.67 -7.41
N LEU A 405 -44.42 13.73 -7.55
CA LEU A 405 -44.24 14.99 -6.84
C LEU A 405 -45.26 15.11 -5.70
N GLU A 406 -44.80 15.19 -4.47
CA GLU A 406 -45.62 15.41 -3.26
C GLU A 406 -44.91 16.43 -2.36
N ASP A 407 -45.63 17.48 -1.93
CA ASP A 407 -45.13 18.50 -0.99
C ASP A 407 -43.76 19.09 -1.36
N VAL A 408 -43.56 19.42 -2.64
CA VAL A 408 -42.30 19.99 -3.16
C VAL A 408 -42.27 21.52 -3.02
N GLU A 409 -41.16 22.07 -2.53
CA GLU A 409 -40.95 23.51 -2.44
C GLU A 409 -40.31 24.06 -3.73
N LEU A 410 -41.00 24.94 -4.46
CA LEU A 410 -40.56 25.44 -5.77
C LEU A 410 -40.28 26.94 -5.83
N MET A 411 -40.33 27.66 -4.69
CA MET A 411 -40.25 29.13 -4.70
C MET A 411 -39.02 29.63 -5.47
N GLY A 412 -39.24 30.46 -6.49
CA GLY A 412 -38.15 31.03 -7.30
C GLY A 412 -37.44 30.05 -8.24
N ALA A 413 -37.88 28.79 -8.32
CA ALA A 413 -37.32 27.81 -9.25
C ALA A 413 -37.61 28.19 -10.71
N ILE A 414 -36.67 27.93 -11.62
CA ILE A 414 -36.91 27.99 -13.06
C ILE A 414 -37.47 26.63 -13.48
N LEU A 415 -38.71 26.61 -13.98
CA LEU A 415 -39.42 25.40 -14.41
C LEU A 415 -38.90 24.88 -15.74
N PRO A 416 -39.27 23.65 -16.17
CA PRO A 416 -38.84 23.07 -17.44
C PRO A 416 -39.10 23.96 -18.67
N ASP A 417 -40.22 24.69 -18.70
CA ASP A 417 -40.54 25.64 -19.79
C ASP A 417 -39.75 26.97 -19.73
N GLY A 418 -38.89 27.12 -18.72
CA GLY A 418 -38.07 28.31 -18.48
C GLY A 418 -38.76 29.43 -17.70
N ARG A 419 -40.01 29.26 -17.25
CA ARG A 419 -40.68 30.26 -16.39
C ARG A 419 -40.20 30.15 -14.96
N VAL A 420 -40.15 31.28 -14.26
CA VAL A 420 -39.87 31.29 -12.81
C VAL A 420 -41.16 31.00 -12.06
N TYR A 421 -41.12 30.05 -11.13
CA TYR A 421 -42.20 29.79 -10.21
C TYR A 421 -42.31 30.90 -9.16
N ASN A 422 -43.41 31.63 -9.23
CA ASN A 422 -43.93 32.47 -8.16
C ASN A 422 -45.24 31.82 -7.69
N GLN A 423 -45.70 32.10 -6.45
CA GLN A 423 -46.86 31.42 -5.81
C GLN A 423 -48.19 31.45 -6.59
N ALA A 424 -48.23 32.06 -7.79
CA ALA A 424 -49.40 32.16 -8.66
C ALA A 424 -49.36 31.21 -9.89
N ALA A 425 -48.29 30.44 -10.10
CA ALA A 425 -48.19 29.54 -11.24
C ALA A 425 -48.90 28.19 -10.97
N ASP A 426 -49.82 27.79 -11.84
CA ASP A 426 -50.38 26.43 -11.81
C ASP A 426 -49.30 25.42 -12.20
N ILE A 427 -48.92 24.57 -11.25
CA ILE A 427 -47.89 23.54 -11.44
C ILE A 427 -48.45 22.26 -12.06
N THR A 428 -49.76 22.03 -12.01
CA THR A 428 -50.37 20.77 -12.48
C THR A 428 -50.11 20.50 -13.96
N ARG A 429 -49.97 21.56 -14.77
CA ARG A 429 -49.60 21.49 -16.19
C ARG A 429 -48.20 20.95 -16.49
N PHE A 430 -47.34 20.84 -15.48
CA PHE A 430 -45.97 20.30 -15.60
C PHE A 430 -45.87 18.86 -15.08
N GLY A 431 -46.99 18.14 -15.05
CA GLY A 431 -47.02 16.78 -14.52
C GLY A 431 -46.99 16.72 -13.00
N VAL A 432 -47.14 17.85 -12.29
CA VAL A 432 -47.33 17.90 -10.83
C VAL A 432 -48.78 17.50 -10.45
N ALA A 433 -49.36 16.57 -11.22
CA ALA A 433 -50.68 16.04 -10.95
C ALA A 433 -50.62 15.14 -9.72
N ASN A 434 -51.54 15.38 -8.79
CA ASN A 434 -51.78 14.54 -7.63
C ASN A 434 -51.79 13.05 -8.01
N VAL A 435 -50.83 12.33 -7.43
CA VAL A 435 -50.83 10.89 -7.17
C VAL A 435 -50.81 9.99 -8.41
N ALA A 436 -49.66 9.92 -9.10
CA ALA A 436 -49.26 8.64 -9.70
C ALA A 436 -49.12 7.59 -8.57
N PRO A 437 -49.41 6.30 -8.77
CA PRO A 437 -49.08 5.28 -7.77
C PRO A 437 -47.58 5.36 -7.46
N VAL A 438 -47.22 5.36 -6.18
CA VAL A 438 -45.83 5.44 -5.73
C VAL A 438 -45.01 4.39 -6.50
N PRO A 439 -44.02 4.80 -7.30
CA PRO A 439 -43.23 3.84 -8.06
C PRO A 439 -42.44 2.95 -7.08
N PRO A 440 -42.11 1.72 -7.46
CA PRO A 440 -41.40 0.80 -6.57
C PRO A 440 -40.06 1.41 -6.14
N VAL A 441 -39.85 1.50 -4.83
CA VAL A 441 -38.61 2.00 -4.22
C VAL A 441 -37.42 1.21 -4.80
N PRO A 442 -36.31 1.88 -5.15
CA PRO A 442 -35.13 1.19 -5.61
C PRO A 442 -34.67 0.11 -4.61
N PRO A 443 -34.20 -1.06 -5.09
CA PRO A 443 -33.68 -2.09 -4.20
C PRO A 443 -32.45 -1.55 -3.47
N VAL A 444 -32.40 -1.75 -2.15
CA VAL A 444 -31.22 -1.41 -1.34
C VAL A 444 -30.03 -2.23 -1.84
N PRO A 445 -28.87 -1.60 -2.11
CA PRO A 445 -27.68 -2.34 -2.52
C PRO A 445 -27.26 -3.37 -1.45
N PRO A 446 -26.82 -4.56 -1.86
CA PRO A 446 -26.39 -5.58 -0.90
C PRO A 446 -25.17 -5.08 -0.13
N VAL A 447 -25.20 -5.23 1.21
CA VAL A 447 -24.04 -4.94 2.07
C VAL A 447 -22.91 -5.89 1.68
N PRO A 448 -21.71 -5.40 1.29
CA PRO A 448 -20.58 -6.28 1.05
C PRO A 448 -20.28 -7.06 2.33
N PRO A 449 -20.01 -8.38 2.25
CA PRO A 449 -19.75 -9.18 3.42
C PRO A 449 -18.60 -8.57 4.21
N VAL A 450 -18.78 -8.40 5.52
CA VAL A 450 -17.69 -8.06 6.43
C VAL A 450 -16.66 -9.19 6.29
N PRO A 451 -15.42 -8.92 5.84
CA PRO A 451 -14.41 -9.96 5.79
C PRO A 451 -14.26 -10.50 7.22
N PRO A 452 -14.18 -11.83 7.40
CA PRO A 452 -13.92 -12.39 8.72
C PRO A 452 -12.68 -11.69 9.30
N PRO A 453 -12.62 -11.45 10.63
CA PRO A 453 -11.36 -11.04 11.25
C PRO A 453 -10.28 -12.00 10.74
N PRO A 454 -9.06 -11.52 10.43
CA PRO A 454 -8.02 -12.34 9.84
C PRO A 454 -8.00 -13.65 10.61
N SER A 455 -8.37 -14.74 9.93
CA SER A 455 -8.22 -16.05 10.50
C SER A 455 -6.77 -16.09 10.93
N ALA A 456 -6.53 -16.35 12.22
CA ALA A 456 -5.25 -16.85 12.65
C ALA A 456 -5.09 -18.21 11.95
N HIS A 457 -4.83 -18.18 10.65
CA HIS A 457 -4.17 -19.27 10.01
C HIS A 457 -2.81 -19.30 10.69
N PRO A 458 -2.48 -20.34 11.47
CA PRO A 458 -1.07 -20.68 11.59
C PRO A 458 -0.53 -20.73 10.15
N PRO A 459 0.76 -20.42 9.91
CA PRO A 459 1.32 -20.53 8.57
C PRO A 459 1.12 -21.97 8.05
N THR A 460 -0.02 -22.24 7.39
CA THR A 460 -0.33 -23.52 6.79
C THR A 460 0.28 -23.47 5.41
N GLY A 461 1.57 -23.76 5.45
CA GLY A 461 2.48 -23.80 4.33
C GLY A 461 3.83 -24.30 4.83
N ILE A 462 3.82 -25.46 5.49
CA ILE A 462 4.97 -26.37 5.42
C ILE A 462 5.19 -26.56 3.92
N PHE A 463 6.18 -25.87 3.35
CA PHE A 463 6.70 -26.22 2.04
C PHE A 463 7.28 -27.62 2.17
N ASN A 464 6.45 -28.62 1.90
CA ASN A 464 6.89 -29.97 1.70
C ASN A 464 7.68 -29.94 0.38
N ASN A 465 8.99 -29.79 0.52
CA ASN A 465 9.94 -29.55 -0.55
C ASN A 465 10.17 -30.87 -1.32
N LYS A 466 9.12 -31.39 -1.96
CA LYS A 466 9.24 -32.40 -3.01
C LYS A 466 9.03 -31.71 -4.35
N LYS A 467 10.17 -31.38 -4.96
CA LYS A 467 10.41 -31.13 -6.38
C LYS A 467 9.19 -31.43 -7.28
N ARG A 468 8.56 -30.39 -7.81
CA ARG A 468 8.08 -30.41 -9.19
C ARG A 468 8.77 -29.28 -9.94
N ARG A 469 9.88 -29.67 -10.58
CA ARG A 469 10.46 -28.94 -11.71
C ARG A 469 9.39 -28.88 -12.79
N ILE A 470 9.03 -27.68 -13.21
CA ILE A 470 8.57 -27.47 -14.58
C ILE A 470 9.85 -27.47 -15.41
N THR A 471 10.13 -28.60 -16.06
CA THR A 471 11.19 -28.69 -17.06
C THR A 471 10.55 -28.33 -18.40
N ILE A 472 11.04 -27.24 -19.02
CA ILE A 472 10.91 -27.04 -20.46
C ILE A 472 12.10 -27.79 -21.03
N ASP A 473 11.90 -29.05 -21.42
CA ASP A 473 12.91 -29.81 -22.14
C ASP A 473 12.81 -29.44 -23.63
N VAL A 474 13.90 -28.85 -24.11
CA VAL A 474 14.21 -28.71 -25.54
C VAL A 474 15.04 -29.95 -25.87
N ASP A 475 14.39 -31.00 -26.37
CA ASP A 475 15.09 -32.19 -26.86
C ASP A 475 15.25 -32.09 -28.38
N ASP A 476 16.45 -31.68 -28.79
CA ASP A 476 17.08 -32.10 -30.04
C ASP A 476 17.57 -33.54 -29.83
N ASP A 477 16.89 -34.53 -30.43
CA ASP A 477 17.51 -35.71 -31.09
C ASP A 477 16.45 -36.79 -31.34
N LEU A 478 16.10 -36.97 -32.62
CA LEU A 478 15.40 -38.16 -33.13
C LEU A 478 16.32 -39.39 -33.06
N PRO A 479 15.77 -40.59 -32.82
CA PRO A 479 15.78 -41.53 -33.93
C PRO A 479 14.45 -42.29 -34.13
N VAL A 480 14.33 -42.71 -35.38
CA VAL A 480 13.27 -43.48 -36.06
C VAL A 480 12.96 -44.81 -35.36
N GLY A 481 11.68 -45.16 -35.24
CA GLY A 481 11.24 -46.50 -34.85
C GLY A 481 9.73 -46.66 -34.69
N ASP A 482 9.08 -47.04 -35.80
CA ASP A 482 7.84 -47.83 -35.95
C ASP A 482 6.68 -47.69 -34.94
N PHE A 483 5.59 -47.07 -35.42
CA PHE A 483 4.24 -47.22 -34.88
C PHE A 483 3.65 -48.60 -35.20
N PRO A 484 2.86 -49.17 -34.29
CA PRO A 484 1.64 -49.89 -34.67
C PRO A 484 0.39 -49.10 -34.23
N PRO A 485 -0.70 -49.12 -35.02
CA PRO A 485 -1.97 -48.51 -34.65
C PRO A 485 -2.75 -49.46 -33.74
N VAL A 486 -3.75 -48.96 -33.00
CA VAL A 486 -5.08 -49.57 -32.76
C VAL A 486 -5.92 -48.65 -31.85
N ASP A 487 -6.97 -48.13 -32.46
CA ASP A 487 -8.40 -48.05 -32.09
C ASP A 487 -8.88 -47.46 -30.75
N ASP A 488 -9.65 -46.37 -30.92
CA ASP A 488 -11.06 -46.12 -30.55
C ASP A 488 -11.65 -46.60 -29.20
N ASP A 489 -12.52 -45.72 -28.69
CA ASP A 489 -13.51 -45.87 -27.61
C ASP A 489 -12.99 -45.89 -26.14
N ASP A 490 -13.10 -44.75 -25.44
CA ASP A 490 -14.26 -44.52 -24.55
C ASP A 490 -14.16 -43.23 -23.70
N ASN A 491 -15.17 -42.39 -23.92
CA ASN A 491 -15.91 -41.56 -22.96
C ASN A 491 -15.28 -40.33 -22.26
N PRO A 492 -15.93 -39.14 -22.34
CA PRO A 492 -15.59 -37.94 -21.57
C PRO A 492 -16.36 -37.89 -20.23
N THR A 493 -16.19 -36.78 -19.48
CA THR A 493 -17.13 -36.12 -18.52
C THR A 493 -16.63 -35.98 -17.06
N ILE A 494 -16.26 -34.73 -16.71
CA ILE A 494 -16.62 -33.88 -15.53
C ILE A 494 -16.48 -34.45 -14.10
N VAL A 495 -15.65 -33.79 -13.25
CA VAL A 495 -16.06 -32.91 -12.12
C VAL A 495 -14.99 -31.83 -11.91
#